data_AF-A0AAQ3TEQ8-F1
#
_entry.id   AF-A0AAQ3TEQ8-F1
#
_cell.length_a   1.000
_cell.length_b   1.000
_cell.length_c   1.000
_cell.angle_alpha   90.00
_cell.angle_beta   90.00
_cell.angle_gamma   90.00
#
_symmetry.space_group_name_H-M   'P 1'
#
loop_
_entity.id
_entity.type
_entity.pdbx_description
1 polymer ?
#
loop_
_entity_poly.entity_id
_entity_poly.type
_entity_poly.pdbx_seq_one_letter_code
_entity_poly.pdbx_strand_id
1 'polypeptide(L)'
;MASGADRISNLPEGVLHHILALLPAQDAVRTCVLAQSWRDHWRSVPAVRFAGPTDWAGGVDVLIPFVDGLLRARRRVAPLDSCEFDLDLDESDVPKIERRGNSWIRRAMRLGVWELFFRFSVTTRRFAFTLEERRLASQHLTRLELMGVQGNNAVLDFSGCPALEHLKMEECDVSSTEIQSPSLKYLTIQYCLFYTNYRTRMWFPSLVSFDLIANVGRVPMLESMPSLETAVYVFIRDLDWCPAFSKLKTLVLSEWFVTADLGALLWFIFHAPLLEELTLEVSVEHKKLIKKDGSYQPFEQSIATTHLQSVEIICKHVNRIVCKILKALNSIGIALEIIRIQCSDHFSYLVSVIHLCVLISTPTGCDMWWVIDGPSRLLKWSEGTAATNQIDFIADLL
;
A
#
# COMPACT_ATOMS: atom_id res chain seq x y z
N MET A 1 0.75 -27.22 54.84
CA MET A 1 0.53 -27.34 53.38
C MET A 1 -0.26 -26.12 52.95
N ALA A 2 0.38 -25.14 52.32
CA ALA A 2 -0.35 -24.02 51.75
C ALA A 2 -1.13 -24.56 50.55
N SER A 3 -2.45 -24.68 50.68
CA SER A 3 -3.35 -24.76 49.54
C SER A 3 -3.18 -23.44 48.79
N GLY A 4 -2.33 -23.44 47.77
CA GLY A 4 -2.22 -22.29 46.87
C GLY A 4 -3.59 -22.12 46.22
N ALA A 5 -4.31 -21.06 46.60
CA ALA A 5 -5.62 -20.78 46.06
C ALA A 5 -5.53 -20.75 44.52
N ASP A 6 -6.32 -21.57 43.84
CA ASP A 6 -6.39 -21.57 42.38
C ASP A 6 -7.13 -20.30 41.93
N ARG A 7 -6.35 -19.23 41.71
CA ARG A 7 -6.86 -17.92 41.28
C ARG A 7 -7.16 -17.89 39.78
N ILE A 8 -6.63 -18.86 39.03
CA ILE A 8 -6.74 -18.94 37.56
C ILE A 8 -8.11 -19.53 37.19
N SER A 9 -8.60 -20.52 37.94
CA SER A 9 -9.95 -21.07 37.77
C SER A 9 -11.09 -20.07 38.02
N ASN A 10 -10.82 -19.00 38.78
CA ASN A 10 -11.83 -18.03 39.23
C ASN A 10 -11.89 -16.75 38.37
N LEU A 11 -11.17 -16.69 37.25
CA LEU A 11 -11.22 -15.53 36.36
C LEU A 11 -12.60 -15.41 35.67
N PRO A 12 -13.14 -14.20 35.48
CA PRO A 12 -14.37 -13.99 34.71
C PRO A 12 -14.22 -14.45 33.25
N GLU A 13 -15.30 -14.96 32.66
CA GLU A 13 -15.33 -15.47 31.29
C GLU A 13 -14.79 -14.46 30.26
N GLY A 14 -15.17 -13.18 30.39
CA GLY A 14 -14.69 -12.14 29.48
C GLY A 14 -13.16 -11.94 29.52
N VAL A 15 -12.55 -12.06 30.70
CA VAL A 15 -11.09 -11.97 30.86
C VAL A 15 -10.41 -13.20 30.26
N LEU A 16 -10.98 -14.39 30.47
CA LEU A 16 -10.50 -15.62 29.86
C LEU A 16 -10.54 -15.56 28.34
N HIS A 17 -11.67 -15.13 27.76
CA HIS A 17 -11.80 -14.98 26.31
C HIS A 17 -10.81 -13.96 25.75
N HIS A 18 -10.56 -12.86 26.45
CA HIS A 18 -9.56 -11.88 26.04
C HIS A 18 -8.15 -12.48 26.05
N ILE A 19 -7.75 -13.17 27.13
CA ILE A 19 -6.44 -13.83 27.22
C ILE A 19 -6.29 -14.88 26.10
N LEU A 20 -7.29 -15.74 25.91
CA LEU A 20 -7.25 -16.80 24.90
C LEU A 20 -7.24 -16.25 23.46
N ALA A 21 -7.90 -15.11 23.21
CA ALA A 21 -7.90 -14.44 21.90
C ALA A 21 -6.51 -13.92 21.50
N LEU A 22 -5.60 -13.72 22.45
CA LEU A 22 -4.23 -13.27 22.20
C LEU A 22 -3.28 -14.44 21.88
N LEU A 23 -3.71 -15.68 22.10
CA LEU A 23 -2.88 -16.87 21.90
C LEU A 23 -3.13 -17.52 20.54
N PRO A 24 -2.11 -18.16 19.93
CA PRO A 24 -2.33 -19.12 18.88
C PRO A 24 -3.33 -20.20 19.33
N ALA A 25 -4.13 -20.68 18.40
CA ALA A 25 -5.22 -21.60 18.67
C ALA A 25 -4.76 -22.89 19.38
N GLN A 26 -3.58 -23.43 19.02
CA GLN A 26 -3.01 -24.59 19.71
C GLN A 26 -2.77 -24.33 21.20
N ASP A 27 -2.27 -23.14 21.54
CA ASP A 27 -1.91 -22.79 22.91
C ASP A 27 -3.14 -22.44 23.72
N ALA A 28 -4.11 -21.74 23.11
CA ALA A 28 -5.43 -21.53 23.68
C ALA A 28 -6.09 -22.86 24.07
N VAL A 29 -6.02 -23.89 23.21
CA VAL A 29 -6.53 -25.23 23.54
C VAL A 29 -5.68 -25.90 24.63
N ARG A 30 -4.35 -25.77 24.62
CA ARG A 30 -3.47 -26.34 25.65
C ARG A 30 -3.74 -25.76 27.05
N THR A 31 -4.19 -24.52 27.16
CA THR A 31 -4.58 -23.93 28.46
C THR A 31 -5.69 -24.70 29.18
N CYS A 32 -6.43 -25.58 28.48
CA CYS A 32 -7.43 -26.47 29.07
C CYS A 32 -6.86 -27.43 30.13
N VAL A 33 -5.53 -27.64 30.15
CA VAL A 33 -4.85 -28.46 31.18
C VAL A 33 -4.69 -27.70 32.50
N LEU A 34 -4.72 -26.36 32.49
CA LEU A 34 -4.50 -25.52 33.67
C LEU A 34 -5.66 -25.63 34.69
N ALA A 35 -6.89 -25.79 34.20
CA ALA A 35 -8.09 -25.87 35.04
C ALA A 35 -9.24 -26.57 34.32
N GLN A 36 -10.10 -27.28 35.06
CA GLN A 36 -11.30 -27.92 34.48
C GLN A 36 -12.26 -26.89 33.87
N SER A 37 -12.38 -25.70 34.47
CA SER A 37 -13.26 -24.65 33.96
C SER A 37 -12.83 -24.15 32.58
N TRP A 38 -11.54 -24.19 32.24
CA TRP A 38 -11.02 -23.64 30.98
C TRP A 38 -11.29 -24.52 29.75
N ARG A 39 -11.68 -25.79 29.94
CA ARG A 39 -11.79 -26.82 28.89
C ARG A 39 -12.63 -26.45 27.67
N ASP A 40 -13.65 -25.62 27.84
CA ASP A 40 -14.59 -25.26 26.78
C ASP A 40 -14.54 -23.78 26.36
N HIS A 41 -13.72 -22.97 27.03
CA HIS A 41 -13.70 -21.52 26.79
C HIS A 41 -13.19 -21.19 25.38
N TRP A 42 -12.16 -21.91 24.89
CA TRP A 42 -11.63 -21.75 23.53
C TRP A 42 -12.71 -21.88 22.42
N ARG A 43 -13.81 -22.61 22.68
CA ARG A 43 -14.90 -22.81 21.71
C ARG A 43 -15.75 -21.56 21.47
N SER A 44 -15.64 -20.57 22.34
CA SER A 44 -16.44 -19.34 22.34
C SER A 44 -15.59 -18.08 22.22
N VAL A 45 -14.27 -18.21 22.08
CA VAL A 45 -13.34 -17.06 22.00
C VAL A 45 -13.61 -16.27 20.71
N PRO A 46 -13.75 -14.94 20.75
CA PRO A 46 -14.13 -14.16 19.57
C PRO A 46 -13.07 -14.13 18.46
N ALA A 47 -11.79 -14.34 18.78
CA ALA A 47 -10.71 -14.38 17.80
C ALA A 47 -9.98 -15.73 17.80
N VAL A 48 -9.59 -16.21 16.63
CA VAL A 48 -8.78 -17.42 16.50
C VAL A 48 -7.66 -17.18 15.50
N ARG A 49 -6.43 -17.48 15.93
CA ARG A 49 -5.23 -17.41 15.08
C ARG A 49 -4.59 -18.78 14.92
N PHE A 50 -4.39 -19.21 13.68
CA PHE A 50 -3.64 -20.42 13.35
C PHE A 50 -2.28 -20.01 12.79
N ALA A 51 -1.22 -20.18 13.58
CA ALA A 51 0.16 -19.93 13.15
C ALA A 51 0.76 -21.16 12.44
N GLY A 52 1.73 -20.91 11.57
CA GLY A 52 2.27 -21.84 10.59
C GLY A 52 2.92 -23.10 11.16
N PRO A 53 3.12 -24.15 10.35
CA PRO A 53 3.61 -25.47 10.74
C PRO A 53 4.99 -25.52 11.39
N THR A 54 5.80 -24.47 11.31
CA THR A 54 7.07 -24.38 12.06
C THR A 54 6.85 -24.52 13.57
N ASP A 55 5.68 -24.13 14.06
CA ASP A 55 5.25 -24.30 15.46
C ASP A 55 4.57 -25.66 15.74
N TRP A 56 4.31 -26.47 14.71
CA TRP A 56 3.60 -27.74 14.81
C TRP A 56 4.58 -28.91 14.67
N ALA A 57 4.89 -29.57 15.80
CA ALA A 57 5.61 -30.84 15.80
C ALA A 57 4.81 -31.90 15.01
N GLY A 58 5.13 -32.08 13.73
CA GLY A 58 4.40 -32.93 12.78
C GLY A 58 3.84 -32.20 11.54
N GLY A 59 4.09 -30.89 11.41
CA GLY A 59 3.81 -30.11 10.22
C GLY A 59 2.33 -30.09 9.81
N VAL A 60 2.09 -30.10 8.50
CA VAL A 60 0.75 -29.96 7.92
C VAL A 60 -0.18 -31.13 8.26
N ASP A 61 0.37 -32.32 8.49
CA ASP A 61 -0.42 -33.52 8.82
C ASP A 61 -1.08 -33.43 10.21
N VAL A 62 -0.53 -32.61 11.12
CA VAL A 62 -1.14 -32.30 12.42
C VAL A 62 -2.00 -31.04 12.35
N LEU A 63 -1.55 -30.02 11.61
CA LEU A 63 -2.27 -28.76 11.43
C LEU A 63 -3.68 -28.98 10.85
N ILE A 64 -3.79 -29.75 9.75
CA ILE A 64 -5.07 -29.94 9.05
C ILE A 64 -6.18 -30.48 9.96
N PRO A 65 -6.01 -31.65 10.61
CA PRO A 65 -7.06 -32.19 11.47
C PRO A 65 -7.35 -31.31 12.68
N PHE A 66 -6.37 -30.56 13.19
CA PHE A 66 -6.58 -29.60 14.26
C PHE A 66 -7.49 -28.45 13.82
N VAL A 67 -7.15 -27.75 12.72
CA VAL A 67 -7.94 -26.61 12.22
C VAL A 67 -9.36 -27.05 11.88
N ASP A 68 -9.49 -28.19 11.17
CA ASP A 68 -10.80 -28.78 10.86
C ASP A 68 -11.59 -29.14 12.12
N GLY A 69 -10.93 -29.69 13.15
CA GLY A 69 -11.55 -30.03 14.43
C GLY A 69 -12.02 -28.80 15.19
N LEU A 70 -11.17 -27.78 15.32
CA LEU A 70 -11.44 -26.56 16.06
C LEU A 70 -12.60 -25.79 15.42
N LEU A 71 -12.55 -25.55 14.11
CA LEU A 71 -13.62 -24.84 13.40
C LEU A 71 -14.96 -25.59 13.44
N ARG A 72 -14.95 -26.92 13.53
CA ARG A 72 -16.17 -27.73 13.71
C ARG A 72 -16.71 -27.68 15.14
N ALA A 73 -15.84 -27.59 16.13
CA ALA A 73 -16.19 -27.66 17.54
C ALA A 73 -16.59 -26.31 18.16
N ARG A 74 -16.45 -25.20 17.41
CA ARG A 74 -16.92 -23.88 17.85
C ARG A 74 -18.41 -23.88 18.17
N ARG A 75 -18.80 -23.15 19.22
CA ARG A 75 -20.20 -23.01 19.61
C ARG A 75 -20.92 -22.14 18.57
N ARG A 76 -22.00 -22.67 17.98
CA ARG A 76 -22.77 -21.96 16.93
C ARG A 76 -23.36 -20.62 17.36
N VAL A 77 -23.56 -20.43 18.66
CA VAL A 77 -24.15 -19.21 19.23
C VAL A 77 -23.08 -18.18 19.59
N ALA A 78 -21.81 -18.59 19.72
CA ALA A 78 -20.72 -17.68 20.03
C ALA A 78 -20.16 -17.09 18.72
N PRO A 79 -20.17 -15.75 18.55
CA PRO A 79 -19.63 -15.13 17.34
C PRO A 79 -18.13 -15.43 17.21
N LEU A 80 -17.68 -15.61 15.98
CA LEU A 80 -16.26 -15.56 15.65
C LEU A 80 -16.07 -14.23 14.94
N ASP A 81 -15.54 -13.27 15.67
CA ASP A 81 -15.29 -11.92 15.21
C ASP A 81 -14.14 -11.96 14.19
N SER A 82 -12.99 -12.47 14.60
CA SER A 82 -11.76 -12.46 13.81
C SER A 82 -11.19 -13.85 13.60
N CYS A 83 -10.74 -14.14 12.38
CA CYS A 83 -10.06 -15.39 12.07
C CYS A 83 -8.79 -15.12 11.27
N GLU A 84 -7.67 -15.64 11.75
CA GLU A 84 -6.37 -15.50 11.12
C GLU A 84 -5.77 -16.87 10.78
N PHE A 85 -5.40 -17.04 9.51
CA PHE A 85 -4.60 -18.14 9.01
C PHE A 85 -3.26 -17.58 8.58
N ASP A 86 -2.20 -17.99 9.26
CA ASP A 86 -0.83 -17.58 9.00
C ASP A 86 -0.05 -18.85 8.66
N LEU A 87 0.08 -19.13 7.36
CA LEU A 87 0.49 -20.43 6.82
C LEU A 87 1.86 -20.30 6.16
N ASP A 88 2.92 -20.53 6.95
CA ASP A 88 4.30 -20.58 6.46
C ASP A 88 4.71 -22.03 6.17
N LEU A 89 4.63 -22.46 4.91
CA LEU A 89 4.77 -23.87 4.54
C LEU A 89 6.03 -24.14 3.72
N ASP A 90 6.52 -25.38 3.81
CA ASP A 90 7.42 -25.92 2.80
C ASP A 90 6.69 -26.18 1.48
N GLU A 91 7.39 -25.99 0.36
CA GLU A 91 6.86 -26.17 -1.00
C GLU A 91 6.18 -27.55 -1.20
N SER A 92 6.72 -28.58 -0.55
CA SER A 92 6.20 -29.96 -0.64
C SER A 92 4.81 -30.15 -0.01
N ASP A 93 4.40 -29.28 0.92
CA ASP A 93 3.12 -29.38 1.61
C ASP A 93 2.01 -28.52 0.98
N VAL A 94 2.36 -27.63 0.06
CA VAL A 94 1.41 -26.72 -0.62
C VAL A 94 0.21 -27.47 -1.23
N PRO A 95 0.38 -28.59 -1.96
CA PRO A 95 -0.76 -29.30 -2.54
C PRO A 95 -1.72 -29.88 -1.50
N LYS A 96 -1.22 -30.24 -0.30
CA LYS A 96 -2.07 -30.76 0.79
C LYS A 96 -2.92 -29.65 1.39
N ILE A 97 -2.35 -28.45 1.55
CA ILE A 97 -3.04 -27.32 2.18
C ILE A 97 -4.05 -26.67 1.24
N GLU A 98 -3.79 -26.62 -0.07
CA GLU A 98 -4.53 -25.73 -0.98
C GLU A 98 -6.05 -25.97 -0.94
N ARG A 99 -6.46 -27.24 -1.01
CA ARG A 99 -7.87 -27.64 -0.90
C ARG A 99 -8.45 -27.33 0.48
N ARG A 100 -7.66 -27.49 1.55
CA ARG A 100 -8.10 -27.32 2.94
C ARG A 100 -8.21 -25.84 3.30
N GLY A 101 -7.23 -25.01 2.96
CA GLY A 101 -7.28 -23.56 3.18
C GLY A 101 -8.49 -22.89 2.53
N ASN A 102 -8.83 -23.28 1.29
CA ASN A 102 -10.07 -22.84 0.64
C ASN A 102 -11.34 -23.25 1.41
N SER A 103 -11.33 -24.41 2.05
CA SER A 103 -12.43 -24.86 2.90
C SER A 103 -12.49 -24.11 4.23
N TRP A 104 -11.34 -23.71 4.77
CA TRP A 104 -11.22 -22.93 6.01
C TRP A 104 -11.72 -21.50 5.83
N ILE A 105 -11.30 -20.80 4.77
CA ILE A 105 -11.82 -19.47 4.40
C ILE A 105 -13.35 -19.49 4.38
N ARG A 106 -13.96 -20.45 3.67
CA ARG A 106 -15.43 -20.55 3.57
C ARG A 106 -16.10 -20.95 4.87
N ARG A 107 -15.40 -21.68 5.75
CA ARG A 107 -15.94 -21.99 7.07
C ARG A 107 -15.90 -20.76 7.96
N ALA A 108 -14.82 -19.98 7.96
CA ALA A 108 -14.74 -18.71 8.66
C ALA A 108 -15.86 -17.76 8.21
N MET A 109 -16.07 -17.59 6.89
CA MET A 109 -17.18 -16.77 6.37
C MET A 109 -18.56 -17.23 6.87
N ARG A 110 -18.80 -18.54 6.94
CA ARG A 110 -20.07 -19.10 7.47
C ARG A 110 -20.23 -18.96 8.98
N LEU A 111 -19.14 -18.78 9.71
CA LEU A 111 -19.15 -18.49 11.14
C LEU A 111 -19.42 -17.00 11.42
N GLY A 112 -19.55 -16.17 10.37
CA GLY A 112 -19.94 -14.77 10.49
C GLY A 112 -18.80 -13.83 10.84
N VAL A 113 -17.56 -14.16 10.46
CA VAL A 113 -16.41 -13.29 10.69
C VAL A 113 -16.59 -11.92 10.06
N TRP A 114 -16.22 -10.89 10.82
CA TRP A 114 -16.09 -9.53 10.30
C TRP A 114 -14.66 -9.20 9.87
N GLU A 115 -13.67 -9.99 10.27
CA GLU A 115 -12.25 -9.82 9.94
C GLU A 115 -11.66 -11.18 9.58
N LEU A 116 -11.11 -11.27 8.38
CA LEU A 116 -10.43 -12.47 7.91
C LEU A 116 -9.03 -12.10 7.42
N PHE A 117 -8.04 -12.76 7.99
CA PHE A 117 -6.65 -12.66 7.60
C PHE A 117 -6.20 -14.01 7.04
N PHE A 118 -5.79 -14.05 5.79
CA PHE A 118 -5.25 -15.25 5.17
C PHE A 118 -3.89 -14.94 4.58
N ARG A 119 -2.85 -15.35 5.30
CA ARG A 119 -1.46 -15.17 4.92
C ARG A 119 -0.85 -16.51 4.60
N PHE A 120 -0.24 -16.57 3.42
CA PHE A 120 0.45 -17.75 2.94
C PHE A 120 1.85 -17.34 2.50
N SER A 121 2.85 -18.03 3.02
CA SER A 121 4.24 -17.88 2.61
C SER A 121 4.87 -19.24 2.37
N VAL A 122 5.79 -19.27 1.41
CA VAL A 122 6.64 -20.43 1.13
C VAL A 122 8.06 -19.89 0.97
N THR A 123 9.04 -20.69 1.40
CA THR A 123 10.47 -20.35 1.28
C THR A 123 10.87 -19.94 -0.14
N THR A 124 10.20 -20.48 -1.17
CA THR A 124 10.35 -20.09 -2.57
C THR A 124 9.16 -19.21 -3.02
N ARG A 125 9.40 -17.93 -3.35
CA ARG A 125 8.40 -16.98 -3.90
C ARG A 125 7.79 -17.34 -5.26
N ARG A 126 7.93 -18.59 -5.72
CA ARG A 126 7.37 -19.08 -6.99
C ARG A 126 5.97 -19.66 -6.85
N PHE A 127 5.52 -19.94 -5.62
CA PHE A 127 4.23 -20.56 -5.37
C PHE A 127 3.28 -19.57 -4.73
N ALA A 128 2.10 -19.43 -5.34
CA ALA A 128 0.99 -18.71 -4.78
C ALA A 128 -0.09 -19.72 -4.38
N PHE A 129 -0.80 -19.45 -3.29
CA PHE A 129 -1.92 -20.29 -2.86
C PHE A 129 -3.11 -20.07 -3.80
N THR A 130 -3.52 -21.10 -4.55
CA THR A 130 -4.62 -20.97 -5.51
C THR A 130 -5.96 -20.85 -4.79
N LEU A 131 -6.63 -19.71 -4.91
CA LEU A 131 -8.01 -19.57 -4.46
C LEU A 131 -8.94 -20.30 -5.44
N GLU A 132 -9.84 -21.13 -4.94
CA GLU A 132 -10.78 -21.87 -5.79
C GLU A 132 -11.80 -20.90 -6.42
N GLU A 133 -12.16 -21.12 -7.68
CA GLU A 133 -13.08 -20.30 -8.49
C GLU A 133 -14.53 -20.30 -7.97
N ARG A 134 -14.73 -19.80 -6.75
CA ARG A 134 -16.04 -19.56 -6.16
C ARG A 134 -16.00 -18.23 -5.44
N ARG A 135 -16.98 -17.41 -5.77
CA ARG A 135 -17.21 -16.11 -5.15
C ARG A 135 -17.26 -16.19 -3.63
N LEU A 136 -16.57 -15.26 -2.98
CA LEU A 136 -16.70 -15.04 -1.54
C LEU A 136 -17.99 -14.26 -1.26
N ALA A 137 -18.74 -14.69 -0.26
CA ALA A 137 -19.96 -14.01 0.16
C ALA A 137 -20.06 -14.01 1.68
N SER A 138 -20.29 -12.83 2.25
CA SER A 138 -20.47 -12.63 3.69
C SER A 138 -21.24 -11.34 3.93
N GLN A 139 -22.23 -11.38 4.82
CA GLN A 139 -22.98 -10.18 5.23
C GLN A 139 -22.28 -9.40 6.34
N HIS A 140 -21.19 -9.95 6.90
CA HIS A 140 -20.54 -9.42 8.10
C HIS A 140 -19.09 -8.99 7.86
N LEU A 141 -18.45 -9.50 6.80
CA LEU A 141 -17.03 -9.24 6.54
C LEU A 141 -16.79 -7.75 6.26
N THR A 142 -16.01 -7.11 7.13
CA THR A 142 -15.62 -5.69 7.05
C THR A 142 -14.15 -5.50 6.67
N ARG A 143 -13.27 -6.45 7.04
CA ARG A 143 -11.84 -6.44 6.70
C ARG A 143 -11.40 -7.78 6.14
N LEU A 144 -10.70 -7.73 5.02
CA LEU A 144 -10.08 -8.88 4.38
C LEU A 144 -8.61 -8.58 4.11
N GLU A 145 -7.72 -9.42 4.62
CA GLU A 145 -6.31 -9.40 4.24
C GLU A 145 -5.92 -10.71 3.56
N LEU A 146 -5.33 -10.59 2.37
CA LEU A 146 -4.83 -11.70 1.57
C LEU A 146 -3.33 -11.49 1.36
N MET A 147 -2.52 -12.48 1.70
CA MET A 147 -1.09 -12.48 1.39
C MET A 147 -0.66 -13.79 0.72
N GLY A 148 0.12 -13.68 -0.36
CA GLY A 148 0.71 -14.83 -1.06
C GLY A 148 -0.31 -15.70 -1.81
N VAL A 149 -1.48 -15.16 -2.16
CA VAL A 149 -2.54 -15.90 -2.86
C VAL A 149 -2.56 -15.62 -4.35
N GLN A 150 -3.01 -16.59 -5.14
CA GLN A 150 -3.40 -16.39 -6.52
C GLN A 150 -4.91 -16.14 -6.58
N GLY A 151 -5.28 -14.93 -7.01
CA GLY A 151 -6.66 -14.54 -7.23
C GLY A 151 -7.30 -15.27 -8.40
N ASN A 152 -8.53 -14.88 -8.74
CA ASN A 152 -9.21 -15.18 -10.00
C ASN A 152 -10.47 -14.31 -10.09
N ASN A 153 -11.14 -14.32 -11.24
CA ASN A 153 -12.36 -13.54 -11.49
C ASN A 153 -13.51 -13.81 -10.52
N ALA A 154 -13.62 -15.03 -9.98
CA ALA A 154 -14.69 -15.34 -9.04
C ALA A 154 -14.38 -14.80 -7.64
N VAL A 155 -13.14 -14.98 -7.17
CA VAL A 155 -12.76 -14.70 -5.77
C VAL A 155 -12.49 -13.22 -5.53
N LEU A 156 -11.98 -12.50 -6.53
CA LEU A 156 -11.73 -11.06 -6.45
C LEU A 156 -12.96 -10.20 -6.80
N ASP A 157 -14.13 -10.83 -6.97
CA ASP A 157 -15.39 -10.12 -7.07
C ASP A 157 -16.11 -10.11 -5.70
N PHE A 158 -15.95 -8.98 -5.01
CA PHE A 158 -16.44 -8.77 -3.65
C PHE A 158 -17.85 -8.19 -3.57
N SER A 159 -18.61 -8.14 -4.68
CA SER A 159 -20.01 -7.72 -4.64
C SER A 159 -20.91 -8.61 -3.76
N GLY A 160 -20.46 -9.83 -3.44
CA GLY A 160 -21.10 -10.71 -2.44
C GLY A 160 -20.82 -10.35 -0.98
N CYS A 161 -19.97 -9.36 -0.72
CA CYS A 161 -19.56 -8.90 0.61
C CYS A 161 -19.92 -7.42 0.82
N PRO A 162 -21.21 -7.06 0.99
CA PRO A 162 -21.67 -5.67 1.01
C PRO A 162 -21.21 -4.85 2.23
N ALA A 163 -20.67 -5.51 3.26
CA ALA A 163 -20.12 -4.84 4.45
C ALA A 163 -18.59 -4.61 4.36
N LEU A 164 -17.94 -5.02 3.27
CA LEU A 164 -16.48 -4.99 3.16
C LEU A 164 -15.98 -3.56 2.97
N GLU A 165 -15.24 -3.04 3.95
CA GLU A 165 -14.71 -1.68 3.94
C GLU A 165 -13.19 -1.64 3.73
N HIS A 166 -12.46 -2.65 4.21
CA HIS A 166 -11.00 -2.73 4.16
C HIS A 166 -10.53 -3.98 3.40
N LEU A 167 -9.70 -3.78 2.39
CA LEU A 167 -9.05 -4.86 1.65
C LEU A 167 -7.54 -4.60 1.57
N LYS A 168 -6.75 -5.56 2.04
CA LYS A 168 -5.30 -5.57 1.84
C LYS A 168 -4.91 -6.80 1.03
N MET A 169 -4.14 -6.58 -0.04
CA MET A 169 -3.52 -7.64 -0.84
C MET A 169 -2.01 -7.43 -0.83
N GLU A 170 -1.26 -8.47 -0.47
CA GLU A 170 0.19 -8.41 -0.31
C GLU A 170 0.87 -9.63 -0.96
N GLU A 171 1.91 -9.42 -1.78
CA GLU A 171 2.62 -10.53 -2.45
C GLU A 171 1.67 -11.48 -3.24
N CYS A 172 0.53 -10.97 -3.72
CA CYS A 172 -0.50 -11.77 -4.41
C CYS A 172 -0.30 -11.79 -5.94
N ASP A 173 -0.71 -12.88 -6.58
CA ASP A 173 -0.86 -12.97 -8.03
C ASP A 173 -2.29 -12.60 -8.45
N VAL A 174 -2.46 -11.45 -9.10
CA VAL A 174 -3.75 -10.90 -9.50
C VAL A 174 -4.08 -11.39 -10.91
N SER A 175 -4.53 -12.65 -11.00
CA SER A 175 -4.95 -13.31 -12.24
C SER A 175 -6.41 -13.01 -12.62
N SER A 176 -6.90 -11.79 -12.35
CA SER A 176 -8.27 -11.40 -12.63
C SER A 176 -8.37 -10.25 -13.64
N THR A 177 -9.37 -10.34 -14.52
CA THR A 177 -9.73 -9.28 -15.46
C THR A 177 -10.48 -8.13 -14.80
N GLU A 178 -11.12 -8.37 -13.64
CA GLU A 178 -11.96 -7.38 -12.97
C GLU A 178 -12.00 -7.61 -11.45
N ILE A 179 -11.79 -6.54 -10.69
CA ILE A 179 -11.94 -6.52 -9.24
C ILE A 179 -12.97 -5.46 -8.91
N GLN A 180 -13.99 -5.83 -8.15
CA GLN A 180 -15.06 -4.92 -7.83
C GLN A 180 -15.57 -5.08 -6.41
N SER A 181 -15.94 -3.94 -5.80
CA SER A 181 -16.64 -3.90 -4.51
C SER A 181 -17.45 -2.61 -4.40
N PRO A 182 -18.76 -2.68 -4.11
CA PRO A 182 -19.58 -1.48 -3.95
C PRO A 182 -19.33 -0.74 -2.62
N SER A 183 -18.81 -1.42 -1.60
CA SER A 183 -18.70 -0.91 -0.22
C SER A 183 -17.28 -0.57 0.22
N LEU A 184 -16.27 -0.93 -0.58
CA LEU A 184 -14.87 -0.80 -0.19
C LEU A 184 -14.46 0.66 -0.04
N LYS A 185 -13.86 1.01 1.11
CA LYS A 185 -13.40 2.35 1.45
C LYS A 185 -11.87 2.46 1.46
N TYR A 186 -11.18 1.40 1.85
CA TYR A 186 -9.73 1.39 2.00
C TYR A 186 -9.15 0.17 1.28
N LEU A 187 -8.28 0.44 0.29
CA LEU A 187 -7.63 -0.58 -0.50
C LEU A 187 -6.11 -0.39 -0.45
N THR A 188 -5.39 -1.43 -0.05
CA THR A 188 -3.94 -1.50 -0.15
C THR A 188 -3.56 -2.72 -0.99
N ILE A 189 -2.84 -2.50 -2.09
CA ILE A 189 -2.29 -3.56 -2.93
C ILE A 189 -0.78 -3.33 -3.02
N GLN A 190 -0.01 -4.24 -2.43
CA GLN A 190 1.45 -4.12 -2.36
C GLN A 190 2.18 -5.38 -2.79
N TYR A 191 3.28 -5.20 -3.53
CA TYR A 191 4.12 -6.30 -4.01
C TYR A 191 3.37 -7.37 -4.83
N CYS A 192 2.22 -7.02 -5.43
CA CYS A 192 1.41 -7.91 -6.23
C CYS A 192 1.87 -7.98 -7.70
N LEU A 193 1.60 -9.11 -8.33
CA LEU A 193 1.80 -9.32 -9.77
C LEU A 193 0.48 -9.12 -10.52
N PHE A 194 0.47 -8.24 -11.51
CA PHE A 194 -0.60 -8.09 -12.48
C PHE A 194 -0.17 -8.67 -13.83
N TYR A 195 -0.95 -9.57 -14.42
CA TYR A 195 -0.55 -10.19 -15.69
C TYR A 195 -0.43 -9.16 -16.81
N THR A 196 0.51 -9.39 -17.73
CA THR A 196 0.83 -8.44 -18.82
C THR A 196 -0.04 -8.62 -20.06
N ASN A 197 -0.73 -9.75 -20.20
CA ASN A 197 -1.54 -10.10 -21.37
C ASN A 197 -2.94 -9.46 -21.37
N TYR A 198 -3.45 -9.00 -20.23
CA TYR A 198 -4.70 -8.25 -20.12
C TYR A 198 -4.56 -7.12 -19.10
N ARG A 199 -5.57 -6.26 -19.02
CA ARG A 199 -5.61 -5.16 -18.05
C ARG A 199 -6.72 -5.42 -17.04
N THR A 200 -6.36 -5.56 -15.77
CA THR A 200 -7.33 -5.71 -14.68
C THR A 200 -8.12 -4.42 -14.50
N ARG A 201 -9.45 -4.50 -14.59
CA ARG A 201 -10.34 -3.37 -14.30
C ARG A 201 -10.65 -3.32 -12.81
N MET A 202 -10.72 -2.14 -12.24
CA MET A 202 -11.00 -1.93 -10.82
C MET A 202 -12.19 -0.99 -10.65
N TRP A 203 -13.25 -1.48 -10.03
CA TRP A 203 -14.47 -0.72 -9.78
C TRP A 203 -14.77 -0.63 -8.28
N PHE A 204 -14.46 0.54 -7.71
CA PHE A 204 -14.62 0.83 -6.28
C PHE A 204 -15.25 2.23 -6.09
N PRO A 205 -16.57 2.38 -6.28
CA PRO A 205 -17.24 3.69 -6.26
C PRO A 205 -17.19 4.39 -4.89
N SER A 206 -17.05 3.63 -3.82
CA SER A 206 -17.02 4.11 -2.43
C SER A 206 -15.59 4.25 -1.87
N LEU A 207 -14.56 4.08 -2.71
CA LEU A 207 -13.17 4.08 -2.26
C LEU A 207 -12.76 5.48 -1.80
N VAL A 208 -12.19 5.56 -0.60
CA VAL A 208 -11.71 6.79 0.05
C VAL A 208 -10.19 6.86 0.01
N SER A 209 -9.52 5.74 0.32
CA SER A 209 -8.06 5.62 0.27
C SER A 209 -7.61 4.48 -0.62
N PHE A 210 -6.60 4.73 -1.44
CA PHE A 210 -6.02 3.73 -2.32
C PHE A 210 -4.49 3.76 -2.32
N ASP A 211 -3.90 2.65 -1.89
CA ASP A 211 -2.46 2.45 -1.90
C ASP A 211 -2.08 1.36 -2.90
N LEU A 212 -1.25 1.72 -3.88
CA LEU A 212 -0.77 0.82 -4.92
C LEU A 212 0.77 0.87 -4.95
N ILE A 213 1.39 -0.07 -4.23
CA ILE A 213 2.80 0.00 -3.82
C ILE A 213 3.63 -1.13 -4.43
N ALA A 214 4.72 -0.80 -5.12
CA ALA A 214 5.74 -1.76 -5.56
C ALA A 214 5.19 -2.99 -6.32
N ASN A 215 4.15 -2.80 -7.13
CA ASN A 215 3.51 -3.87 -7.90
C ASN A 215 4.23 -4.08 -9.24
N VAL A 216 4.20 -5.31 -9.74
CA VAL A 216 4.85 -5.71 -11.00
C VAL A 216 3.80 -6.04 -12.04
N GLY A 217 4.09 -5.74 -13.31
CA GLY A 217 3.23 -6.10 -14.43
C GLY A 217 2.44 -4.93 -15.00
N ARG A 218 1.25 -5.20 -15.56
CA ARG A 218 0.45 -4.16 -16.23
C ARG A 218 -0.43 -3.41 -15.23
N VAL A 219 -0.49 -2.08 -15.38
CA VAL A 219 -1.32 -1.20 -14.54
C VAL A 219 -2.77 -1.64 -14.57
N PRO A 220 -3.44 -1.76 -13.42
CA PRO A 220 -4.89 -1.80 -13.40
C PRO A 220 -5.50 -0.58 -14.10
N MET A 221 -6.67 -0.78 -14.71
CA MET A 221 -7.50 0.31 -15.19
C MET A 221 -8.46 0.69 -14.07
N LEU A 222 -8.32 1.90 -13.54
CA LEU A 222 -9.21 2.40 -12.50
C LEU A 222 -10.45 2.96 -13.20
N GLU A 223 -11.61 2.39 -12.90
CA GLU A 223 -12.89 2.97 -13.33
C GLU A 223 -13.20 4.23 -12.49
N SER A 224 -14.35 4.87 -12.71
CA SER A 224 -14.72 6.08 -11.96
C SER A 224 -14.73 5.85 -10.43
N MET A 225 -13.90 6.61 -9.71
CA MET A 225 -13.77 6.60 -8.25
C MET A 225 -14.19 7.97 -7.68
N PRO A 226 -15.50 8.29 -7.64
CA PRO A 226 -15.98 9.62 -7.26
C PRO A 226 -15.83 9.96 -5.77
N SER A 227 -15.40 9.01 -4.94
CA SER A 227 -15.25 9.15 -3.50
C SER A 227 -13.80 9.21 -3.03
N LEU A 228 -12.82 9.08 -3.95
CA LEU A 228 -11.41 8.95 -3.60
C LEU A 228 -10.85 10.27 -3.08
N GLU A 229 -10.34 10.26 -1.84
CA GLU A 229 -9.78 11.45 -1.16
C GLU A 229 -8.26 11.36 -1.04
N THR A 230 -7.71 10.16 -0.85
CA THR A 230 -6.26 9.92 -0.69
C THR A 230 -5.78 8.81 -1.61
N ALA A 231 -4.63 9.01 -2.25
CA ALA A 231 -4.01 7.96 -3.07
C ALA A 231 -2.48 7.98 -3.01
N VAL A 232 -1.90 6.78 -2.91
CA VAL A 232 -0.45 6.55 -2.87
C VAL A 232 -0.06 5.61 -4.01
N TYR A 233 0.74 6.10 -4.96
CA TYR A 233 1.23 5.33 -6.11
C TYR A 233 2.75 5.25 -6.11
N VAL A 234 3.28 4.18 -5.51
CA VAL A 234 4.74 4.03 -5.38
C VAL A 234 5.35 3.39 -6.62
N PHE A 235 4.68 2.52 -7.36
CA PHE A 235 5.32 1.94 -8.55
C PHE A 235 4.27 1.39 -9.49
N ILE A 236 4.25 1.85 -10.76
CA ILE A 236 3.69 1.14 -11.91
C ILE A 236 4.06 1.88 -13.24
N ARG A 237 4.44 1.13 -14.29
CA ARG A 237 4.64 1.63 -15.66
C ARG A 237 3.37 1.46 -16.50
N ASP A 238 3.07 2.42 -17.38
CA ASP A 238 1.95 2.44 -18.35
C ASP A 238 0.60 2.92 -17.79
N LEU A 239 0.59 4.02 -17.01
CA LEU A 239 -0.62 4.69 -16.52
C LEU A 239 -1.35 5.40 -17.67
N ASP A 240 -1.85 4.60 -18.59
CA ASP A 240 -2.76 5.03 -19.62
C ASP A 240 -4.17 5.01 -19.03
N TRP A 241 -4.79 6.18 -18.88
CA TRP A 241 -6.24 6.35 -18.80
C TRP A 241 -6.89 5.85 -17.49
N CYS A 242 -7.04 6.78 -16.53
CA CYS A 242 -8.08 6.73 -15.51
C CYS A 242 -9.03 7.92 -15.75
N PRO A 243 -10.29 7.90 -15.28
CA PRO A 243 -11.14 9.09 -15.29
C PRO A 243 -10.66 10.12 -14.24
N ALA A 244 -11.19 11.34 -14.33
CA ALA A 244 -10.88 12.43 -13.41
C ALA A 244 -11.14 12.06 -11.93
N PHE A 245 -10.20 12.44 -11.06
CA PHE A 245 -10.30 12.31 -9.61
C PHE A 245 -10.97 13.54 -8.99
N SER A 246 -12.30 13.54 -8.97
CA SER A 246 -13.07 14.73 -8.59
C SER A 246 -12.94 15.15 -7.12
N LYS A 247 -12.48 14.27 -6.22
CA LYS A 247 -12.35 14.52 -4.77
C LYS A 247 -10.95 14.30 -4.19
N LEU A 248 -9.96 13.98 -5.01
CA LEU A 248 -8.62 13.64 -4.53
C LEU A 248 -7.96 14.89 -3.95
N LYS A 249 -7.52 14.80 -2.70
CA LYS A 249 -6.88 15.87 -1.93
C LYS A 249 -5.39 15.64 -1.75
N THR A 250 -5.00 14.41 -1.46
CA THR A 250 -3.59 14.05 -1.22
C THR A 250 -3.16 13.00 -2.22
N LEU A 251 -2.05 13.27 -2.92
CA LEU A 251 -1.44 12.37 -3.88
C LEU A 251 0.05 12.18 -3.59
N VAL A 252 0.46 10.93 -3.45
CA VAL A 252 1.89 10.57 -3.37
C VAL A 252 2.27 9.79 -4.62
N LEU A 253 3.28 10.27 -5.35
CA LEU A 253 3.84 9.60 -6.54
C LEU A 253 5.31 9.26 -6.27
N SER A 254 5.74 8.03 -6.55
CA SER A 254 7.17 7.66 -6.50
C SER A 254 7.73 7.31 -7.88
N GLU A 255 9.05 7.45 -8.07
CA GLU A 255 10.00 7.02 -9.14
C GLU A 255 9.56 6.97 -10.63
N TRP A 256 8.39 6.43 -10.95
CA TRP A 256 7.97 6.08 -12.30
C TRP A 256 7.39 7.26 -13.10
N PHE A 257 6.91 8.33 -12.45
CA PHE A 257 6.39 9.52 -13.14
C PHE A 257 7.48 10.29 -13.92
N VAL A 258 8.75 9.94 -13.70
CA VAL A 258 9.92 10.47 -14.41
C VAL A 258 10.12 9.73 -15.74
N THR A 259 9.08 9.69 -16.58
CA THR A 259 9.22 9.37 -18.00
C THR A 259 9.91 10.54 -18.73
N ALA A 260 10.22 10.38 -20.02
CA ALA A 260 10.95 11.40 -20.78
C ALA A 260 10.30 12.80 -20.76
N ASP A 261 8.99 12.85 -20.52
CA ASP A 261 8.11 14.00 -20.68
C ASP A 261 7.35 14.41 -19.39
N LEU A 262 7.49 13.68 -18.28
CA LEU A 262 6.68 13.89 -17.06
C LEU A 262 5.16 13.80 -17.31
N GLY A 263 4.73 13.10 -18.38
CA GLY A 263 3.33 13.07 -18.82
C GLY A 263 2.37 12.58 -17.74
N ALA A 264 2.79 11.59 -16.95
CA ALA A 264 2.01 11.08 -15.83
C ALA A 264 1.79 12.10 -14.70
N LEU A 265 2.84 12.84 -14.32
CA LEU A 265 2.76 13.90 -13.30
C LEU A 265 1.76 14.97 -13.75
N LEU A 266 1.91 15.44 -14.98
CA LEU A 266 1.03 16.45 -15.56
C LEU A 266 -0.41 15.93 -15.63
N TRP A 267 -0.60 14.67 -16.03
CA TRP A 267 -1.92 14.05 -16.12
C TRP A 267 -2.65 14.07 -14.77
N PHE A 268 -1.99 13.65 -13.67
CA PHE A 268 -2.61 13.67 -12.34
C PHE A 268 -2.98 15.09 -11.89
N ILE A 269 -2.09 16.06 -12.12
CA ILE A 269 -2.36 17.46 -11.77
C ILE A 269 -3.60 17.94 -12.54
N PHE A 270 -3.66 17.72 -13.85
CA PHE A 270 -4.80 18.16 -14.66
C PHE A 270 -6.13 17.43 -14.38
N HIS A 271 -6.07 16.21 -13.84
CA HIS A 271 -7.25 15.37 -13.60
C HIS A 271 -7.68 15.31 -12.13
N ALA A 272 -7.02 16.03 -11.23
CA ALA A 272 -7.37 16.12 -9.81
C ALA A 272 -7.62 17.58 -9.39
N PRO A 273 -8.79 18.18 -9.74
CA PRO A 273 -9.03 19.61 -9.56
C PRO A 273 -8.99 20.07 -8.10
N LEU A 274 -9.26 19.18 -7.14
CA LEU A 274 -9.29 19.47 -5.70
C LEU A 274 -8.01 19.07 -4.97
N LEU A 275 -6.91 18.79 -5.69
CA LEU A 275 -5.65 18.37 -5.09
C LEU A 275 -5.09 19.49 -4.19
N GLU A 276 -4.90 19.18 -2.90
CA GLU A 276 -4.40 20.08 -1.85
C GLU A 276 -2.92 19.81 -1.54
N GLU A 277 -2.50 18.53 -1.56
CA GLU A 277 -1.16 18.06 -1.19
C GLU A 277 -0.61 17.10 -2.24
N LEU A 278 0.62 17.37 -2.71
CA LEU A 278 1.33 16.52 -3.67
C LEU A 278 2.72 16.15 -3.14
N THR A 279 2.97 14.86 -2.92
CA THR A 279 4.31 14.36 -2.55
C THR A 279 4.93 13.59 -3.71
N LEU A 280 6.16 13.94 -4.07
CA LEU A 280 6.94 13.35 -5.16
C LEU A 280 8.20 12.70 -4.60
N GLU A 281 8.24 11.39 -4.58
CA GLU A 281 9.38 10.60 -4.12
C GLU A 281 10.30 10.22 -5.31
N VAL A 282 11.53 10.75 -5.29
CA VAL A 282 12.53 10.58 -6.36
C VAL A 282 13.73 9.79 -5.82
N SER A 283 13.81 8.50 -6.18
CA SER A 283 14.96 7.64 -5.87
C SER A 283 15.83 7.37 -7.10
N VAL A 284 17.14 7.17 -6.88
CA VAL A 284 18.21 7.32 -7.89
C VAL A 284 18.63 5.99 -8.55
N GLU A 285 17.97 4.87 -8.30
CA GLU A 285 18.35 3.60 -8.95
C GLU A 285 17.79 3.48 -10.37
N HIS A 286 18.37 4.26 -11.29
CA HIS A 286 18.19 4.11 -12.74
C HIS A 286 18.71 2.76 -13.25
N LYS A 287 17.99 1.66 -12.96
CA LYS A 287 18.12 0.43 -13.74
C LYS A 287 17.41 0.64 -15.06
N LYS A 288 18.18 1.13 -16.06
CA LYS A 288 17.86 1.14 -17.51
C LYS A 288 16.35 1.21 -17.81
N LEU A 289 15.79 2.41 -17.77
CA LEU A 289 14.48 2.69 -18.36
C LEU A 289 14.56 2.38 -19.87
N ILE A 290 14.02 1.23 -20.26
CA ILE A 290 13.74 0.89 -21.66
C ILE A 290 12.77 1.97 -22.16
N LYS A 291 13.24 2.79 -23.11
CA LYS A 291 12.39 3.70 -23.87
C LYS A 291 11.33 2.86 -24.59
N LYS A 292 10.08 2.97 -24.19
CA LYS A 292 8.96 2.70 -25.08
C LYS A 292 8.35 4.04 -25.43
N ASP A 293 8.34 4.33 -26.73
CA ASP A 293 7.57 5.40 -27.34
C ASP A 293 6.08 5.10 -27.13
N GLY A 294 5.52 5.57 -26.02
CA GLY A 294 4.10 5.86 -25.93
C GLY A 294 3.89 7.20 -26.60
N SER A 295 3.11 7.25 -27.68
CA SER A 295 2.71 8.50 -28.29
C SER A 295 1.73 9.22 -27.36
N TYR A 296 2.24 10.06 -26.47
CA TYR A 296 1.43 10.97 -25.69
C TYR A 296 0.81 11.98 -26.66
N GLN A 297 -0.51 11.94 -26.84
CA GLN A 297 -1.22 13.04 -27.47
C GLN A 297 -1.35 14.15 -26.43
N PRO A 298 -0.81 15.36 -26.69
CA PRO A 298 -1.03 16.50 -25.81
C PRO A 298 -2.52 16.81 -25.82
N PHE A 299 -3.20 16.58 -24.70
CA PHE A 299 -4.62 16.90 -24.61
C PHE A 299 -4.77 18.41 -24.43
N GLU A 300 -5.61 19.01 -25.28
CA GLU A 300 -5.89 20.43 -25.27
C GLU A 300 -6.74 20.82 -24.05
N GLN A 301 -6.27 21.83 -23.31
CA GLN A 301 -7.01 22.68 -22.38
C GLN A 301 -7.68 21.97 -21.20
N SER A 302 -6.94 21.85 -20.09
CA SER A 302 -7.51 21.66 -18.75
C SER A 302 -6.91 22.68 -17.79
N ILE A 303 -7.76 23.19 -16.90
CA ILE A 303 -7.45 24.25 -15.94
C ILE A 303 -6.52 23.66 -14.86
N ALA A 304 -5.38 24.29 -14.63
CA ALA A 304 -4.46 23.90 -13.56
C ALA A 304 -5.15 23.91 -12.19
N THR A 305 -4.77 22.99 -11.30
CA THR A 305 -5.32 22.87 -9.93
C THR A 305 -5.16 24.20 -9.18
N THR A 306 -6.25 24.90 -8.92
CA THR A 306 -6.24 26.17 -8.18
C THR A 306 -6.18 25.99 -6.65
N HIS A 307 -6.26 24.73 -6.18
CA HIS A 307 -6.37 24.39 -4.77
C HIS A 307 -5.09 23.81 -4.14
N LEU A 308 -4.02 23.66 -4.92
CA LEU A 308 -2.77 23.05 -4.44
C LEU A 308 -2.10 23.96 -3.39
N GLN A 309 -1.95 23.46 -2.18
CA GLN A 309 -1.43 24.21 -1.02
C GLN A 309 0.00 23.82 -0.70
N SER A 310 0.39 22.58 -0.96
CA SER A 310 1.74 22.09 -0.71
C SER A 310 2.20 21.10 -1.76
N VAL A 311 3.47 21.20 -2.13
CA VAL A 311 4.17 20.21 -2.94
C VAL A 311 5.43 19.81 -2.20
N GLU A 312 5.61 18.54 -1.88
CA GLU A 312 6.81 18.03 -1.25
C GLU A 312 7.58 17.14 -2.23
N ILE A 313 8.87 17.39 -2.43
CA ILE A 313 9.75 16.57 -3.26
C ILE A 313 10.77 15.91 -2.35
N ILE A 314 10.66 14.60 -2.18
CA ILE A 314 11.57 13.80 -1.36
C ILE A 314 12.60 13.16 -2.29
N CYS A 315 13.89 13.42 -2.07
CA CYS A 315 14.96 12.87 -2.90
C CYS A 315 16.22 12.56 -2.10
N LYS A 316 17.15 11.77 -2.66
CA LYS A 316 18.47 11.57 -2.03
C LYS A 316 19.34 12.82 -2.14
N HIS A 317 19.41 13.38 -3.35
CA HIS A 317 20.09 14.63 -3.68
C HIS A 317 19.39 15.32 -4.86
N VAL A 318 19.54 16.65 -4.96
CA VAL A 318 19.02 17.43 -6.10
C VAL A 318 19.78 17.04 -7.38
N ASN A 319 19.06 16.64 -8.42
CA ASN A 319 19.63 16.20 -9.69
C ASN A 319 18.84 16.78 -10.88
N ARG A 320 19.25 16.43 -12.11
CA ARG A 320 18.61 16.91 -13.35
C ARG A 320 17.11 16.57 -13.43
N ILE A 321 16.66 15.50 -12.78
CA ILE A 321 15.24 15.11 -12.75
C ILE A 321 14.44 16.06 -11.87
N VAL A 322 14.93 16.36 -10.66
CA VAL A 322 14.31 17.34 -9.77
C VAL A 322 14.20 18.69 -10.48
N CYS A 323 15.24 19.14 -11.19
CA CYS A 323 15.18 20.37 -11.98
C CYS A 323 14.14 20.32 -13.11
N LYS A 324 13.96 19.17 -13.78
CA LYS A 324 12.90 19.00 -14.80
C LYS A 324 11.51 19.10 -14.19
N ILE A 325 11.29 18.47 -13.02
CA ILE A 325 10.03 18.53 -12.28
C ILE A 325 9.69 19.98 -11.93
N LEU A 326 10.64 20.71 -11.33
CA LEU A 326 10.45 22.12 -10.98
C LEU A 326 10.10 22.98 -12.20
N LYS A 327 10.79 22.79 -13.34
CA LYS A 327 10.47 23.50 -14.60
C LYS A 327 9.06 23.18 -15.09
N ALA A 328 8.64 21.91 -15.02
CA ALA A 328 7.30 21.49 -15.44
C ALA A 328 6.22 22.09 -14.54
N LEU A 329 6.36 22.01 -13.22
CA LEU A 329 5.41 22.58 -12.25
C LEU A 329 5.30 24.11 -12.43
N ASN A 330 6.41 24.80 -12.62
CA ASN A 330 6.40 26.25 -12.89
C ASN A 330 5.71 26.58 -14.22
N SER A 331 5.92 25.78 -15.27
CA SER A 331 5.31 26.00 -16.59
C SER A 331 3.78 25.88 -16.59
N ILE A 332 3.20 25.14 -15.65
CA ILE A 332 1.75 25.00 -15.47
C ILE A 332 1.18 25.98 -14.43
N GLY A 333 2.00 26.90 -13.92
CA GLY A 333 1.56 27.97 -13.01
C GLY A 333 1.56 27.60 -11.52
N ILE A 334 2.19 26.49 -11.12
CA ILE A 334 2.36 26.16 -9.70
C ILE A 334 3.45 27.05 -9.11
N ALA A 335 3.09 27.84 -8.09
CA ALA A 335 4.01 28.74 -7.43
C ALA A 335 5.15 27.96 -6.75
N LEU A 336 6.38 28.41 -6.94
CA LEU A 336 7.55 27.77 -6.32
C LEU A 336 7.52 27.86 -4.78
N GLU A 337 6.79 28.82 -4.21
CA GLU A 337 6.67 29.06 -2.76
C GLU A 337 6.01 27.91 -2.00
N ILE A 338 5.11 27.17 -2.65
CA ILE A 338 4.43 26.03 -2.04
C ILE A 338 5.24 24.73 -2.16
N ILE A 339 6.39 24.76 -2.85
CA ILE A 339 7.24 23.60 -3.09
C ILE A 339 8.31 23.49 -1.99
N ARG A 340 8.37 22.34 -1.32
CA ARG A 340 9.38 21.96 -0.34
C ARG A 340 10.19 20.79 -0.89
N ILE A 341 11.50 20.81 -0.68
CA ILE A 341 12.41 19.73 -1.08
C ILE A 341 13.05 19.14 0.17
N GLN A 342 12.88 17.84 0.38
CA GLN A 342 13.50 17.09 1.46
C GLN A 342 14.60 16.18 0.89
N CYS A 343 15.83 16.32 1.40
CA CYS A 343 16.98 15.51 1.02
C CYS A 343 17.37 14.54 2.14
N SER A 344 17.56 13.26 1.83
CA SER A 344 17.94 12.24 2.82
C SER A 344 19.45 12.11 3.08
N ASP A 345 20.31 12.64 2.22
CA ASP A 345 21.76 12.61 2.43
C ASP A 345 22.23 13.80 3.30
N HIS A 346 23.16 13.53 4.24
CA HIS A 346 23.59 14.37 5.37
C HIS A 346 24.12 15.79 5.08
N PHE A 347 24.15 16.25 3.83
CA PHE A 347 24.42 17.67 3.50
C PHE A 347 23.10 18.44 3.41
N SER A 348 22.46 18.58 4.57
CA SER A 348 21.19 19.29 4.73
C SER A 348 21.39 20.81 4.62
N TYR A 349 21.18 21.35 3.43
CA TYR A 349 20.78 22.74 3.30
C TYR A 349 19.26 22.76 3.12
N LEU A 350 18.57 23.35 4.09
CA LEU A 350 17.25 23.95 3.89
C LEU A 350 17.38 24.95 2.74
N VAL A 351 17.19 24.49 1.51
CA VAL A 351 17.04 25.38 0.36
C VAL A 351 15.61 25.89 0.42
N SER A 352 15.36 26.85 1.32
CA SER A 352 14.23 27.75 1.14
C SER A 352 14.38 28.38 -0.24
N VAL A 353 13.37 28.17 -1.08
CA VAL A 353 13.26 28.46 -2.52
C VAL A 353 13.76 29.85 -2.94
N ILE A 354 13.92 30.78 -2.00
CA ILE A 354 14.57 32.09 -2.18
C ILE A 354 15.95 31.98 -2.86
N HIS A 355 16.72 30.91 -2.62
CA HIS A 355 18.02 30.72 -3.30
C HIS A 355 17.92 30.21 -4.75
N LEU A 356 16.79 29.62 -5.17
CA LEU A 356 16.57 29.22 -6.57
C LEU A 356 15.98 30.36 -7.42
N CYS A 357 15.37 31.38 -6.78
CA CYS A 357 14.74 32.50 -7.48
C CYS A 357 15.71 33.42 -8.25
N VAL A 358 17.02 33.31 -8.05
CA VAL A 358 18.01 34.07 -8.86
C VAL A 358 18.25 33.43 -10.24
N LEU A 359 17.81 32.19 -10.48
CA LEU A 359 18.08 31.47 -11.74
C LEU A 359 16.97 31.62 -12.81
N ILE A 360 15.88 32.34 -12.54
CA ILE A 360 14.74 32.45 -13.47
C ILE A 360 14.25 33.90 -13.57
N SER A 361 15.05 34.82 -14.14
CA SER A 361 14.68 36.16 -14.68
C SER A 361 15.99 36.82 -15.17
N THR A 362 16.26 37.26 -16.42
CA THR A 362 15.52 37.91 -17.53
C THR A 362 16.32 37.81 -18.86
N PRO A 363 15.76 38.15 -20.05
CA PRO A 363 16.39 37.92 -21.37
C PRO A 363 17.43 38.95 -21.85
N THR A 364 17.96 39.83 -21.01
CA THR A 364 18.89 40.89 -21.47
C THR A 364 20.08 40.99 -20.54
N GLY A 365 21.26 40.67 -21.06
CA GLY A 365 22.52 40.62 -20.33
C GLY A 365 22.86 41.94 -19.64
N CYS A 366 23.19 41.83 -18.36
CA CYS A 366 24.11 42.70 -17.62
C CYS A 366 24.53 41.94 -16.36
N ASP A 367 25.79 41.53 -16.32
CA ASP A 367 26.44 40.93 -15.15
C ASP A 367 26.51 41.94 -14.01
N MET A 368 25.70 41.76 -12.97
CA MET A 368 25.98 42.31 -11.64
C MET A 368 25.23 41.50 -10.57
N TRP A 369 26.02 40.78 -9.77
CA TRP A 369 25.57 39.95 -8.66
C TRP A 369 25.40 40.80 -7.41
N TRP A 370 24.22 40.77 -6.78
CA TRP A 370 24.01 41.33 -5.45
C TRP A 370 23.33 40.29 -4.55
N VAL A 371 23.99 39.95 -3.45
CA VAL A 371 23.37 39.31 -2.29
C VAL A 371 22.84 40.44 -1.42
N ILE A 372 21.51 40.55 -1.29
CA ILE A 372 20.89 41.39 -0.26
C ILE A 372 20.61 40.47 0.93
N ASP A 373 21.47 40.56 1.94
CA ASP A 373 21.06 40.27 3.31
C ASP A 373 20.72 41.61 3.99
N GLY A 374 19.87 41.60 5.02
CA GLY A 374 19.38 42.78 5.71
C GLY A 374 20.48 43.76 6.22
N PRO A 375 20.09 44.94 6.73
CA PRO A 375 20.80 46.19 6.46
C PRO A 375 22.20 46.24 7.11
N SER A 376 23.19 46.49 6.25
CA SER A 376 24.54 47.01 6.56
C SER A 376 25.62 45.98 6.90
N ARG A 377 26.20 45.34 5.87
CA ARG A 377 27.66 45.29 5.60
C ARG A 377 27.99 44.36 4.41
N LEU A 378 28.72 44.89 3.43
CA LEU A 378 29.27 44.15 2.30
C LEU A 378 30.52 43.36 2.74
N LEU A 379 30.52 42.03 2.56
CA LEU A 379 31.72 41.20 2.66
C LEU A 379 32.02 40.56 1.30
N LYS A 380 33.23 40.80 0.82
CA LYS A 380 33.77 40.28 -0.45
C LYS A 380 34.34 38.89 -0.18
N TRP A 381 33.85 37.85 -0.86
CA TRP A 381 34.34 36.47 -0.70
C TRP A 381 35.43 36.15 -1.73
N SER A 382 36.52 35.53 -1.27
CA SER A 382 37.70 35.14 -2.05
C SER A 382 37.72 33.64 -2.30
N GLU A 383 38.15 33.24 -3.50
CA GLU A 383 38.19 31.89 -4.06
C GLU A 383 38.99 30.87 -3.21
N GLY A 384 38.46 29.65 -3.08
CA GLY A 384 39.19 28.55 -2.46
C GLY A 384 38.43 27.22 -2.31
N THR A 385 38.46 26.42 -3.38
CA THR A 385 38.43 24.93 -3.44
C THR A 385 37.14 24.14 -3.08
N ALA A 386 36.84 23.19 -3.99
CA ALA A 386 35.86 22.08 -3.94
C ALA A 386 34.36 22.38 -4.22
N ALA A 387 33.91 23.64 -4.18
CA ALA A 387 32.52 24.01 -4.55
C ALA A 387 32.32 24.26 -6.07
N THR A 388 33.39 24.33 -6.86
CA THR A 388 33.35 24.74 -8.27
C THR A 388 32.63 23.74 -9.18
N ASN A 389 32.74 22.43 -8.93
CA ASN A 389 32.15 21.42 -9.83
C ASN A 389 30.62 21.28 -9.74
N GLN A 390 29.96 21.85 -8.71
CA GLN A 390 28.50 21.88 -8.60
C GLN A 390 27.88 23.18 -9.14
N ILE A 391 28.64 24.27 -9.13
CA ILE A 391 28.21 25.56 -9.70
C ILE A 391 28.38 25.54 -11.22
N ASP A 392 29.42 24.89 -11.75
CA ASP A 392 29.62 24.72 -13.20
C ASP A 392 28.49 23.90 -13.85
N PHE A 393 27.90 22.95 -13.13
CA PHE A 393 26.76 22.15 -13.63
C PHE A 393 25.44 22.96 -13.72
N ILE A 394 25.35 24.06 -12.99
CA ILE A 394 24.22 25.01 -13.04
C ILE A 394 24.48 26.09 -14.11
N ALA A 395 25.74 26.46 -14.33
CA ALA A 395 26.16 27.44 -15.34
C ALA A 395 26.07 26.90 -16.78
N ASP A 396 26.39 25.63 -17.04
CA ASP A 396 26.30 25.00 -18.37
C ASP A 396 24.85 24.65 -18.79
N LEU A 397 23.84 25.02 -18.00
CA LEU A 397 22.41 24.72 -18.24
C LEU A 397 21.51 25.97 -18.42
N LEU A 398 22.13 27.15 -18.55
CA LEU A 398 21.56 28.40 -19.06
C LEU A 398 21.95 28.57 -20.53
#